data_AF-A0A959V9H3-F1
#
_entry.id   AF-A0A959V9H3-F1
#
_cell.length_a   1.000
_cell.length_b   1.000
_cell.length_c   1.000
_cell.angle_alpha   90.00
_cell.angle_beta   90.00
_cell.angle_gamma   90.00
#
_symmetry.space_group_name_H-M   'P 1'
#
loop_
_entity.id
_entity.type
_entity.pdbx_description
1 polymer ?
#
loop_
_entity_poly.entity_id
_entity_poly.type
_entity_poly.pdbx_seq_one_letter_code
_entity_poly.pdbx_strand_id
1 'polypeptide(L)'
;MMKTTRPLLALLFALPLALSAQEDTLRVQTLTFDSITTRRGWWQFPDTTHTYRKVLMVHTLKCDAQTTQDQYACGEWDYLTYSYVYDHTGVLDSVAMTHPFFKVNQAEPPVVEQAANPSYDLYQRWAERRTVVQTNFETDHIAGQGTHVDAATFTAQQGGTRGQYRYTAAELSAVGLQPGAIDLIRFNLLSGGVSP
;
A
#
# COMPACT_ATOMS: atom_id res chain seq x y z
N MET A 1 11.02 -40.58 94.65
CA MET A 1 12.11 -41.53 94.93
C MET A 1 12.77 -41.88 93.60
N MET A 2 14.09 -41.67 93.50
CA MET A 2 15.06 -42.13 92.46
C MET A 2 14.74 -41.87 90.98
N LYS A 3 15.38 -40.91 90.28
CA LYS A 3 16.79 -40.86 89.76
C LYS A 3 17.18 -42.07 88.91
N THR A 4 17.41 -41.85 87.61
CA THR A 4 18.41 -42.50 86.73
C THR A 4 18.45 -41.77 85.38
N THR A 5 19.34 -40.77 85.18
CA THR A 5 20.65 -40.84 84.50
C THR A 5 20.60 -41.09 82.99
N ARG A 6 20.97 -40.04 82.23
CA ARG A 6 21.37 -40.09 80.82
C ARG A 6 22.68 -40.88 80.66
N PRO A 7 22.85 -41.60 79.54
CA PRO A 7 24.14 -41.67 78.89
C PRO A 7 24.09 -40.96 77.54
N LEU A 8 24.96 -39.97 77.45
CA LEU A 8 25.49 -39.37 76.23
C LEU A 8 26.16 -40.49 75.42
N LEU A 9 25.67 -40.80 74.22
CA LEU A 9 26.46 -41.52 73.23
C LEU A 9 26.34 -40.79 71.90
N ALA A 10 27.42 -40.10 71.57
CA ALA A 10 27.64 -39.42 70.31
C ALA A 10 27.53 -40.42 69.15
N LEU A 11 26.42 -40.39 68.42
CA LEU A 11 26.33 -41.06 67.13
C LEU A 11 26.75 -40.07 66.06
N LEU A 12 27.92 -40.39 65.50
CA LEU A 12 28.60 -39.75 64.39
C LEU A 12 27.66 -39.04 63.41
N PHE A 13 28.04 -37.80 63.17
CA PHE A 13 27.75 -36.99 62.01
C PHE A 13 28.05 -37.78 60.72
N ALA A 14 27.12 -38.64 60.28
CA ALA A 14 27.08 -39.14 58.91
C ALA A 14 26.55 -38.01 58.04
N LEU A 15 27.39 -36.99 57.88
CA LEU A 15 27.24 -36.00 56.83
C LEU A 15 27.24 -36.80 55.53
N PRO A 16 26.17 -36.82 54.73
CA PRO A 16 26.33 -37.25 53.36
C PRO A 16 27.31 -36.24 52.77
N LEU A 17 28.52 -36.70 52.43
CA LEU A 17 29.29 -36.04 51.39
C LEU A 17 28.39 -36.11 50.15
N ALA A 18 27.54 -35.09 49.98
CA ALA A 18 27.05 -34.71 48.69
C ALA A 18 28.32 -34.35 47.92
N LEU A 19 28.86 -35.35 47.23
CA LEU A 19 29.82 -35.14 46.18
C LEU A 19 29.07 -34.28 45.16
N SER A 20 29.22 -32.96 45.28
CA SER A 20 28.81 -32.03 44.25
C SER A 20 29.67 -32.39 43.03
N ALA A 21 29.19 -33.32 42.22
CA ALA A 21 29.67 -33.46 40.86
C ALA A 21 29.35 -32.12 40.21
N GLN A 22 30.34 -31.23 40.23
CA GLN A 22 30.24 -29.96 39.56
C GLN A 22 30.16 -30.31 38.08
N GLU A 23 28.95 -30.20 37.51
CA GLU A 23 28.78 -30.37 36.08
C GLU A 23 29.65 -29.31 35.40
N ASP A 24 30.65 -29.77 34.64
CA ASP A 24 31.55 -28.93 33.83
C ASP A 24 30.83 -28.32 32.60
N THR A 25 29.50 -28.39 32.58
CA THR A 25 28.68 -27.92 31.46
C THR A 25 27.56 -27.04 31.99
N LEU A 26 27.62 -25.76 31.64
CA LEU A 26 26.53 -24.82 31.89
C LEU A 26 25.50 -24.94 30.77
N ARG A 27 24.22 -25.15 31.14
CA ARG A 27 23.10 -25.21 30.19
C ARG A 27 22.20 -23.99 30.36
N VAL A 28 21.99 -23.25 29.26
CA VAL A 28 21.01 -22.17 29.18
C VAL A 28 19.83 -22.67 28.35
N GLN A 29 18.67 -22.86 28.99
CA GLN A 29 17.44 -23.22 28.29
C GLN A 29 16.74 -21.95 27.81
N THR A 30 16.52 -21.84 26.51
CA THR A 30 15.85 -20.69 25.90
C THR A 30 14.36 -20.97 25.64
N LEU A 31 14.06 -21.56 24.48
CA LEU A 31 12.71 -21.99 24.09
C LEU A 31 12.45 -23.42 24.57
N THR A 32 11.25 -23.70 25.06
CA THR A 32 10.80 -25.05 25.43
C THR A 32 9.75 -25.54 24.43
N PHE A 33 9.36 -26.82 24.50
CA PHE A 33 8.27 -27.32 23.67
C PHE A 33 6.90 -26.70 24.00
N ASP A 34 6.76 -26.08 25.16
CA ASP A 34 5.55 -25.33 25.52
C ASP A 34 5.50 -23.94 24.85
N SER A 35 6.60 -23.52 24.21
CA SER A 35 6.72 -22.24 23.49
C SER A 35 6.09 -22.31 22.09
N ILE A 36 4.79 -22.62 22.00
CA ILE A 36 4.10 -22.93 20.74
C ILE A 36 4.23 -21.82 19.67
N THR A 37 3.98 -20.57 20.04
CA THR A 37 4.03 -19.42 19.13
C THR A 37 5.20 -18.47 19.37
N THR A 38 5.93 -18.62 20.48
CA THR A 38 7.06 -17.75 20.83
C THR A 38 8.30 -18.12 20.01
N ARG A 39 8.82 -17.18 19.22
CA ARG A 39 10.00 -17.38 18.36
C ARG A 39 11.20 -16.49 18.71
N ARG A 40 11.04 -15.59 19.69
CA ARG A 40 12.09 -14.69 20.21
C ARG A 40 11.85 -14.45 21.70
N GLY A 41 12.93 -14.28 22.45
CA GLY A 41 12.89 -13.94 23.86
C GLY A 41 14.22 -13.36 24.33
N TRP A 42 14.24 -12.97 25.59
CA TRP A 42 15.42 -12.52 26.30
C TRP A 42 15.82 -13.58 27.31
N TRP A 43 17.06 -14.05 27.22
CA TRP A 43 17.59 -15.07 28.12
C TRP A 43 18.93 -14.62 28.65
N GLN A 44 19.11 -14.77 29.95
CA GLN A 44 20.36 -14.41 30.60
C GLN A 44 21.40 -15.49 30.32
N PHE A 45 22.42 -15.13 29.54
CA PHE A 45 23.62 -15.94 29.41
C PHE A 45 24.56 -15.66 30.59
N PRO A 46 25.43 -16.61 30.95
CA PRO A 46 26.44 -16.40 31.98
C PRO A 46 27.30 -15.18 31.69
N ASP A 47 27.80 -14.57 32.76
CA ASP A 47 28.74 -13.47 32.65
C ASP A 47 30.10 -13.91 32.08
N THR A 48 30.96 -12.92 31.83
CA THR A 48 32.30 -13.11 31.28
C THR A 48 33.32 -13.57 32.32
N THR A 49 32.92 -13.88 33.56
CA THR A 49 33.86 -14.34 34.60
C THR A 49 34.33 -15.78 34.38
N HIS A 50 33.63 -16.51 33.50
CA HIS A 50 33.90 -17.89 33.16
C HIS A 50 34.64 -18.00 31.83
N THR A 51 35.53 -18.98 31.71
CA THR A 51 36.18 -19.33 30.44
C THR A 51 35.60 -20.63 29.92
N TYR A 52 35.22 -20.65 28.64
CA TYR A 52 34.57 -21.80 28.02
C TYR A 52 35.44 -22.34 26.90
N ARG A 53 35.68 -23.65 26.91
CA ARG A 53 36.40 -24.32 25.81
C ARG A 53 35.56 -24.48 24.55
N LYS A 54 34.24 -24.64 24.71
CA LYS A 54 33.30 -24.90 23.62
C LYS A 54 31.91 -24.40 23.99
N VAL A 55 31.22 -23.81 23.03
CA VAL A 55 29.80 -23.45 23.12
C VAL A 55 29.04 -24.30 22.11
N LEU A 56 27.98 -24.98 22.55
CA LEU A 56 27.13 -25.82 21.71
C LEU A 56 25.70 -25.27 21.72
N MET A 57 25.17 -24.99 20.54
CA MET A 57 23.76 -24.70 20.34
C MET A 57 23.04 -26.00 19.96
N VAL A 58 22.11 -26.44 20.79
CA VAL A 58 21.30 -27.65 20.55
C VAL A 58 19.88 -27.22 20.24
N HIS A 59 19.48 -27.38 18.98
CA HIS A 59 18.14 -27.09 18.51
C HIS A 59 17.43 -28.41 18.22
N THR A 60 16.37 -28.70 18.98
CA THR A 60 15.49 -29.86 18.72
C THR A 60 14.17 -29.37 18.16
N LEU A 61 13.82 -29.81 16.95
CA LEU A 61 12.51 -29.58 16.35
C LEU A 61 11.58 -30.73 16.72
N LYS A 62 10.39 -30.39 17.21
CA LYS A 62 9.35 -31.35 17.60
C LYS A 62 8.12 -31.13 16.70
N CYS A 63 7.58 -32.22 16.17
CA CYS A 63 6.25 -32.19 15.59
C CYS A 63 5.19 -32.20 16.70
N ASP A 64 4.36 -31.18 16.75
CA ASP A 64 3.38 -30.98 17.82
C ASP A 64 1.99 -30.71 17.24
N ALA A 65 0.97 -31.39 17.76
CA ALA A 65 -0.42 -31.18 17.37
C ALA A 65 -0.95 -29.79 17.75
N GLN A 66 -0.27 -29.08 18.64
CA GLN A 66 -0.58 -27.70 19.02
C GLN A 66 -0.03 -26.65 18.04
N THR A 67 0.69 -27.06 16.99
CA THR A 67 1.19 -26.15 15.96
C THR A 67 0.04 -25.36 15.34
N THR A 68 0.14 -24.02 15.34
CA THR A 68 -0.97 -23.13 14.94
C THR A 68 -0.90 -22.68 13.47
N GLN A 69 0.13 -23.09 12.73
CA GLN A 69 0.39 -22.60 11.38
C GLN A 69 -0.47 -23.31 10.32
N ASP A 70 -0.72 -24.61 10.50
CA ASP A 70 -1.51 -25.47 9.62
C ASP A 70 -2.10 -26.67 10.40
N GLN A 71 -2.74 -27.61 9.69
CA GLN A 71 -3.36 -28.82 10.27
C GLN A 71 -2.38 -29.97 10.54
N TYR A 72 -1.08 -29.84 10.24
CA TYR A 72 -0.11 -30.92 10.35
C TYR A 72 0.85 -30.68 11.51
N ALA A 73 1.12 -31.72 12.31
CA ALA A 73 1.98 -31.57 13.49
C ALA A 73 3.42 -31.13 13.16
N CYS A 74 3.94 -31.48 11.98
CA CYS A 74 5.30 -31.12 11.54
C CYS A 74 5.33 -29.92 10.57
N GLY A 75 4.17 -29.33 10.26
CA GLY A 75 4.01 -28.46 9.10
C GLY A 75 3.88 -29.23 7.77
N GLU A 76 3.29 -28.58 6.75
CA GLU A 76 3.06 -29.19 5.43
C GLU A 76 4.32 -29.24 4.54
N TRP A 77 5.21 -28.26 4.68
CA TRP A 77 6.35 -28.03 3.77
C TRP A 77 7.70 -28.04 4.49
N ASP A 78 8.78 -28.05 3.70
CA ASP A 78 10.16 -27.94 4.17
C ASP A 78 10.51 -26.51 4.59
N TYR A 79 10.25 -26.19 5.86
CA TYR A 79 10.55 -24.88 6.41
C TYR A 79 12.04 -24.70 6.71
N LEU A 80 12.62 -23.61 6.21
CA LEU A 80 13.96 -23.18 6.59
C LEU A 80 13.93 -22.58 7.99
N THR A 81 14.84 -23.04 8.85
CA THR A 81 14.95 -22.58 10.24
C THR A 81 16.31 -21.99 10.49
N TYR A 82 16.33 -20.78 11.04
CA TYR A 82 17.55 -20.04 11.36
C TYR A 82 17.54 -19.62 12.83
N SER A 83 18.72 -19.65 13.46
CA SER A 83 18.91 -19.18 14.83
C SER A 83 19.74 -17.90 14.81
N TYR A 84 19.21 -16.84 15.41
CA TYR A 84 19.88 -15.56 15.51
C TYR A 84 20.10 -15.19 16.98
N VAL A 85 21.29 -14.67 17.28
CA VAL A 85 21.63 -14.05 18.56
C VAL A 85 21.81 -12.57 18.29
N TYR A 86 21.08 -11.74 19.03
CA TYR A 86 21.11 -10.29 18.89
C TYR A 86 21.81 -9.67 20.09
N ASP A 87 22.78 -8.80 19.84
CA ASP A 87 23.40 -7.96 20.84
C ASP A 87 22.87 -6.53 20.70
N HIS A 88 22.38 -5.96 21.80
CA HIS A 88 21.86 -4.59 21.83
C HIS A 88 22.99 -3.67 22.23
N THR A 89 23.77 -3.22 21.26
CA THR A 89 24.94 -2.37 21.48
C THR A 89 24.58 -0.93 21.90
N GLY A 90 23.32 -0.53 21.79
CA GLY A 90 22.85 0.83 22.07
C GLY A 90 23.39 1.90 21.11
N VAL A 91 24.18 1.52 20.10
CA VAL A 91 24.77 2.45 19.12
C VAL A 91 23.72 2.95 18.12
N LEU A 92 22.65 2.18 17.89
CA LEU A 92 21.47 2.59 17.12
C LEU A 92 20.20 1.99 17.76
N ASP A 93 19.52 2.76 18.60
CA ASP A 93 18.21 2.42 19.20
C ASP A 93 17.08 2.40 18.16
N SER A 94 17.21 3.19 17.10
CA SER A 94 16.25 3.28 16.02
C SER A 94 16.94 3.99 14.85
N VAL A 95 16.93 3.40 13.66
CA VAL A 95 17.24 4.16 12.44
C VAL A 95 16.02 5.06 12.22
N ALA A 96 16.01 6.23 12.86
CA ALA A 96 14.98 7.22 12.66
C ALA A 96 14.98 7.61 11.17
N MET A 97 14.10 6.99 10.40
CA MET A 97 13.96 7.25 8.97
C MET A 97 13.17 8.55 8.82
N THR A 98 13.88 9.67 8.78
CA THR A 98 13.28 10.96 8.45
C THR A 98 13.02 11.00 6.94
N HIS A 99 11.76 10.95 6.54
CA HIS A 99 11.33 11.14 5.15
C HIS A 99 10.78 12.57 5.01
N PRO A 100 11.11 13.31 3.93
CA PRO A 100 10.54 14.63 3.68
C PRO A 100 9.03 14.55 3.46
N PHE A 101 8.27 15.59 3.82
CA PHE A 101 6.81 15.60 3.63
C PHE A 101 6.40 15.53 2.15
N PHE A 102 7.23 16.03 1.23
CA PHE A 102 7.00 15.97 -0.22
C PHE A 102 8.33 16.05 -0.98
N LYS A 103 8.32 15.66 -2.26
CA LYS A 103 9.43 15.81 -3.21
C LYS A 103 8.95 16.52 -4.46
N VAL A 104 9.76 17.42 -5.01
CA VAL A 104 9.51 18.07 -6.31
C VAL A 104 10.66 17.75 -7.23
N ASN A 105 10.40 17.03 -8.33
CA ASN A 105 11.43 16.60 -9.29
C ASN A 105 12.67 15.99 -8.61
N GLN A 106 12.44 15.14 -7.60
CA GLN A 106 13.46 14.47 -6.77
C GLN A 106 14.24 15.36 -5.79
N ALA A 107 14.01 16.67 -5.76
CA ALA A 107 14.51 17.55 -4.71
C ALA A 107 13.59 17.55 -3.48
N GLU A 108 14.18 17.88 -2.33
CA GLU A 108 13.49 18.00 -1.02
C GLU A 108 13.47 19.47 -0.57
N PRO A 109 12.80 20.39 -1.30
CA PRO A 109 12.81 21.79 -0.92
C PRO A 109 11.95 22.03 0.35
N PRO A 110 12.34 22.99 1.21
CA PRO A 110 11.59 23.30 2.42
C PRO A 110 10.23 23.97 2.16
N VAL A 111 10.04 24.55 0.98
CA VAL A 111 8.82 25.26 0.56
C VAL A 111 8.54 24.95 -0.91
N VAL A 112 7.27 24.79 -1.26
CA VAL A 112 6.78 24.68 -2.64
C VAL A 112 5.71 25.73 -2.86
N GLU A 113 5.90 26.54 -3.89
CA GLU A 113 4.86 27.47 -4.34
C GLU A 113 3.76 26.70 -5.06
N GLN A 114 2.51 26.94 -4.68
CA GLN A 114 1.33 26.36 -5.31
C GLN A 114 0.52 27.48 -5.96
N ALA A 115 0.01 27.23 -7.17
CA ALA A 115 -0.93 28.16 -7.79
C ALA A 115 -2.29 28.03 -7.09
N ALA A 116 -2.85 29.16 -6.61
CA ALA A 116 -4.17 29.19 -5.97
C ALA A 116 -5.32 28.91 -6.96
N ASN A 117 -5.05 29.06 -8.25
CA ASN A 117 -5.99 28.81 -9.33
C ASN A 117 -5.40 27.78 -10.30
N PRO A 118 -6.23 26.89 -10.89
CA PRO A 118 -5.77 25.95 -11.91
C PRO A 118 -5.20 26.70 -13.11
N SER A 119 -3.99 26.32 -13.54
CA SER A 119 -3.43 26.70 -14.84
C SER A 119 -3.93 25.73 -15.91
N TYR A 120 -4.21 26.25 -17.11
CA TYR A 120 -4.66 25.45 -18.24
C TYR A 120 -3.66 25.55 -19.40
N ASP A 121 -3.45 24.45 -20.10
CA ASP A 121 -2.70 24.44 -21.34
C ASP A 121 -3.59 24.98 -22.47
N LEU A 122 -3.18 26.10 -23.06
CA LEU A 122 -3.88 26.71 -24.19
C LEU A 122 -3.29 26.20 -25.50
N TYR A 123 -4.11 25.50 -26.29
CA TYR A 123 -3.73 25.03 -27.62
C TYR A 123 -4.45 25.84 -28.69
N GLN A 124 -3.70 26.54 -29.54
CA GLN A 124 -4.24 27.19 -30.72
C GLN A 124 -4.27 26.21 -31.90
N ARG A 125 -5.33 26.26 -32.71
CA ARG A 125 -5.49 25.45 -33.93
C ARG A 125 -5.97 26.33 -35.06
N TRP A 126 -5.49 26.04 -36.27
CA TRP A 126 -6.02 26.64 -37.49
C TRP A 126 -7.36 26.00 -37.85
N ALA A 127 -8.35 26.83 -38.20
CA ALA A 127 -9.63 26.38 -38.72
C ALA A 127 -9.77 26.86 -40.17
N GLU A 128 -10.20 25.98 -41.07
CA GLU A 128 -10.45 26.32 -42.46
C GLU A 128 -11.80 27.04 -42.59
N ARG A 129 -11.79 28.20 -43.25
CA ARG A 129 -13.01 28.93 -43.62
C ARG A 129 -13.37 28.61 -45.05
N ARG A 130 -14.58 28.07 -45.26
CA ARG A 130 -15.17 27.94 -46.60
C ARG A 130 -16.02 29.16 -46.90
N THR A 131 -15.78 29.82 -48.03
CA THR A 131 -16.63 30.91 -48.53
C THR A 131 -17.34 30.46 -49.79
N VAL A 132 -18.67 30.56 -49.80
CA VAL A 132 -19.50 30.28 -50.99
C VAL A 132 -19.64 31.57 -51.79
N VAL A 133 -19.13 31.58 -53.02
CA VAL A 133 -19.10 32.78 -53.88
C VAL A 133 -20.41 32.97 -54.65
N GLN A 134 -21.02 31.87 -55.11
CA GLN A 134 -22.31 31.88 -55.80
C GLN A 134 -23.02 30.53 -55.65
N THR A 135 -24.35 30.57 -55.53
CA THR A 135 -25.23 29.40 -55.49
C THR A 135 -26.22 29.48 -56.65
N ASN A 136 -26.29 28.42 -57.47
CA ASN A 136 -27.21 28.39 -58.63
C ASN A 136 -28.61 27.85 -58.26
N PHE A 137 -28.67 26.96 -57.27
CA PHE A 137 -29.92 26.38 -56.73
C PHE A 137 -29.66 25.91 -55.29
N GLU A 138 -30.62 26.12 -54.39
CA GLU A 138 -30.58 25.69 -52.98
C GLU A 138 -31.95 25.09 -52.60
N THR A 139 -31.96 24.08 -51.75
CA THR A 139 -33.19 23.49 -51.19
C THR A 139 -33.01 23.29 -49.70
N ASP A 140 -33.80 24.00 -48.92
CA ASP A 140 -33.71 24.01 -47.46
C ASP A 140 -34.73 23.05 -46.83
N HIS A 141 -34.27 22.25 -45.86
CA HIS A 141 -35.12 21.39 -45.05
C HIS A 141 -34.91 21.72 -43.56
N ILE A 142 -35.99 22.05 -42.86
CA ILE A 142 -35.92 22.44 -41.44
C ILE A 142 -36.06 21.18 -40.58
N ALA A 143 -34.97 20.79 -39.90
CA ALA A 143 -34.98 19.68 -38.96
C ALA A 143 -35.48 20.13 -37.57
N GLY A 144 -36.70 19.72 -37.21
CA GLY A 144 -37.32 20.02 -35.90
C GLY A 144 -38.24 21.25 -35.91
N GLN A 145 -38.73 21.63 -34.73
CA GLN A 145 -39.74 22.71 -34.56
C GLN A 145 -39.16 24.03 -34.03
N GLY A 146 -37.86 24.08 -33.70
CA GLY A 146 -37.19 25.30 -33.22
C GLY A 146 -37.67 25.85 -31.87
N THR A 147 -38.30 25.01 -31.03
CA THR A 147 -38.91 25.43 -29.75
C THR A 147 -37.96 25.47 -28.57
N HIS A 148 -36.71 25.02 -28.75
CA HIS A 148 -35.70 24.95 -27.67
C HIS A 148 -34.51 25.85 -27.98
N VAL A 149 -34.04 26.58 -26.98
CA VAL A 149 -32.86 27.45 -27.06
C VAL A 149 -31.67 26.76 -26.40
N ASP A 150 -30.63 26.47 -27.19
CA ASP A 150 -29.35 25.97 -26.67
C ASP A 150 -28.45 27.17 -26.31
N ALA A 151 -28.36 27.45 -25.01
CA ALA A 151 -27.57 28.55 -24.48
C ALA A 151 -26.08 28.20 -24.28
N ALA A 152 -25.64 26.96 -24.54
CA ALA A 152 -24.30 26.49 -24.19
C ALA A 152 -23.39 26.29 -25.42
N THR A 153 -23.92 25.82 -26.54
CA THR A 153 -23.06 25.35 -27.64
C THR A 153 -22.36 26.48 -28.42
N PHE A 154 -22.97 27.67 -28.56
CA PHE A 154 -22.39 28.79 -29.30
C PHE A 154 -22.05 29.99 -28.40
N THR A 155 -21.43 29.73 -27.24
CA THR A 155 -21.04 30.79 -26.29
C THR A 155 -19.60 31.25 -26.52
N ALA A 156 -19.39 32.57 -26.59
CA ALA A 156 -18.07 33.16 -26.78
C ALA A 156 -17.26 33.34 -25.47
N GLN A 157 -17.84 33.02 -24.31
CA GLN A 157 -17.27 33.40 -23.01
C GLN A 157 -16.33 32.37 -22.36
N GLN A 158 -16.27 31.14 -22.85
CA GLN A 158 -15.36 30.12 -22.30
C GLN A 158 -14.71 29.38 -23.46
N GLY A 159 -13.39 29.49 -23.57
CA GLY A 159 -12.61 29.04 -24.72
C GLY A 159 -13.13 27.73 -25.33
N GLY A 160 -13.59 27.80 -26.59
CA GLY A 160 -13.96 26.67 -27.43
C GLY A 160 -14.95 25.67 -26.82
N THR A 161 -16.23 25.82 -27.14
CA THR A 161 -17.24 24.79 -26.84
C THR A 161 -17.22 23.68 -27.90
N ARG A 162 -17.52 22.43 -27.50
CA ARG A 162 -17.73 21.31 -28.42
C ARG A 162 -19.14 20.76 -28.26
N GLY A 163 -19.98 20.98 -29.27
CA GLY A 163 -21.30 20.34 -29.39
C GLY A 163 -21.27 19.16 -30.37
N GLN A 164 -22.05 18.12 -30.09
CA GLN A 164 -22.33 17.04 -31.04
C GLN A 164 -23.85 16.94 -31.25
N TYR A 165 -24.26 17.01 -32.51
CA TYR A 165 -25.65 16.85 -32.92
C TYR A 165 -25.79 15.57 -33.72
N ARG A 166 -26.84 14.79 -33.44
CA ARG A 166 -27.15 13.55 -34.15
C ARG A 166 -28.54 13.67 -34.77
N TYR A 167 -28.59 13.55 -36.09
CA TYR A 167 -29.83 13.46 -36.85
C TYR A 167 -29.95 12.05 -37.43
N THR A 168 -31.09 11.41 -37.19
CA THR A 168 -31.36 10.07 -37.72
C THR A 168 -31.91 10.16 -39.15
N ALA A 169 -31.73 9.09 -39.94
CA ALA A 169 -32.28 9.03 -41.30
C ALA A 169 -33.80 9.20 -41.32
N ALA A 170 -34.50 8.66 -40.31
CA ALA A 170 -35.95 8.80 -40.18
C ALA A 170 -36.37 10.27 -40.00
N GLU A 171 -35.69 11.01 -39.11
CA GLU A 171 -35.97 12.44 -38.89
C GLU A 171 -35.72 13.28 -40.14
N LEU A 172 -34.62 13.00 -40.86
CA LEU A 172 -34.30 13.71 -42.09
C LEU A 172 -35.30 13.39 -43.22
N SER A 173 -35.71 12.12 -43.34
CA SER A 173 -36.73 11.73 -44.34
C SER A 173 -38.11 12.33 -44.04
N ALA A 174 -38.45 12.51 -42.75
CA ALA A 174 -39.72 13.10 -42.33
C ALA A 174 -39.84 14.59 -42.71
N VAL A 175 -38.71 15.30 -42.81
CA VAL A 175 -38.66 16.71 -43.28
C VAL A 175 -38.49 16.81 -44.80
N GLY A 176 -38.59 15.69 -45.51
CA GLY A 176 -38.54 15.62 -46.97
C GLY A 176 -37.12 15.58 -47.56
N LEU A 177 -36.08 15.51 -46.73
CA LEU A 177 -34.70 15.41 -47.22
C LEU A 177 -34.49 14.03 -47.86
N GLN A 178 -34.13 14.01 -49.14
CA GLN A 178 -33.81 12.78 -49.86
C GLN A 178 -32.35 12.37 -49.62
N PRO A 179 -32.02 11.07 -49.69
CA PRO A 179 -30.64 10.60 -49.60
C PRO A 179 -29.75 11.27 -50.65
N GLY A 180 -28.64 11.89 -50.21
CA GLY A 180 -27.73 12.63 -51.09
C GLY A 180 -26.64 13.35 -50.31
N ALA A 181 -25.84 14.15 -51.02
CA ALA A 181 -24.85 15.02 -50.39
C ALA A 181 -25.55 16.16 -49.62
N ILE A 182 -25.03 16.49 -48.44
CA ILE A 182 -25.46 17.65 -47.65
C ILE A 182 -24.36 18.70 -47.75
N ASP A 183 -24.67 19.82 -48.41
CA ASP A 183 -23.69 20.87 -48.68
C ASP A 183 -23.56 21.89 -47.54
N LEU A 184 -24.63 22.12 -46.78
CA LEU A 184 -24.69 23.13 -45.71
C LEU A 184 -25.54 22.67 -44.53
N ILE A 185 -25.11 23.02 -43.32
CA ILE A 185 -25.91 22.96 -42.10
C ILE A 185 -25.95 24.36 -41.50
N ARG A 186 -27.14 24.88 -41.24
CA ARG A 186 -27.36 26.23 -40.68
C ARG A 186 -28.01 26.12 -39.31
N PHE A 187 -27.48 26.85 -38.34
CA PHE A 187 -28.08 27.02 -37.02
C PHE A 187 -28.71 28.40 -36.90
N ASN A 188 -29.90 28.48 -36.30
CA ASN A 188 -30.53 29.76 -36.00
C ASN A 188 -29.92 30.33 -34.71
N LEU A 189 -29.24 31.47 -34.82
CA LEU A 189 -28.57 32.13 -33.69
C LEU A 189 -29.45 33.29 -33.19
N LEU A 190 -29.94 33.20 -31.95
CA LEU A 190 -30.86 34.20 -31.37
C LEU A 190 -30.16 35.50 -30.93
N SER A 191 -28.85 35.46 -30.70
CA SER A 191 -28.04 36.65 -30.43
C SER A 191 -26.57 36.39 -30.75
N GLY A 192 -25.94 37.32 -31.46
CA GLY A 192 -24.49 37.53 -31.48
C GLY A 192 -23.62 36.28 -31.62
N GLY A 193 -23.67 35.62 -32.78
CA GLY A 193 -22.59 34.74 -33.21
C GLY A 193 -22.10 35.21 -34.58
N VAL A 194 -20.82 35.58 -34.67
CA VAL A 194 -20.18 35.74 -35.98
C VAL A 194 -20.09 34.33 -36.55
N SER A 195 -20.86 34.04 -37.60
CA SER A 195 -20.69 32.80 -38.36
C SER A 195 -19.24 32.75 -38.87
N PRO A 196 -18.50 31.65 -38.69
CA PRO A 196 -17.26 31.46 -39.42
C PRO A 196 -17.50 31.54 -40.93
#